data_AF-A0A661N992-F1
#
_entry.id   AF-A0A661N992-F1
#
_cell.length_a   1.000
_cell.length_b   1.000
_cell.length_c   1.000
_cell.angle_alpha   90.00
_cell.angle_beta   90.00
_cell.angle_gamma   90.00
#
_symmetry.space_group_name_H-M   'P 1'
#
loop_
_entity.id
_entity.type
_entity.pdbx_description
1 polymer ?
#
loop_
_entity_poly.entity_id
_entity_poly.type
_entity_poly.pdbx_seq_one_letter_code
_entity_poly.pdbx_strand_id
1 'polypeptide(L)'
;MVTKIGLKNAVLGGLLAVVGLLLATPAEATTWVMVQQGHPLSYFKGTQTPVATWTDVGFAENQDWTAAATGFGIGYGDGDDATVLSDMLGGYLTVYVRSHFTMGSEASSVTSLELEAIFDDGFVAYLNGTEIARSNVPSGPLQASDAASGGHEASDGAQTFVVSPSLLVQGDNV
;
A
#
# COMPACT_ATOMS: atom_id res chain seq x y z
N MET A 1 11.20 6.79 6.86
CA MET A 1 11.28 5.60 6.00
C MET A 1 10.02 4.70 5.99
N VAL A 2 9.38 4.43 4.84
CA VAL A 2 8.29 3.41 4.76
C VAL A 2 8.91 2.03 4.48
N THR A 3 8.98 1.19 5.50
CA THR A 3 9.64 -0.12 5.43
C THR A 3 8.72 -1.22 4.88
N LYS A 4 7.38 -1.10 5.03
CA LYS A 4 6.42 -2.08 4.50
C LYS A 4 5.01 -1.51 4.35
N ILE A 5 4.32 -1.73 3.23
CA ILE A 5 2.87 -1.47 3.05
C ILE A 5 2.28 -2.66 2.27
N GLY A 6 1.56 -3.55 2.93
CA GLY A 6 1.00 -4.76 2.30
C GLY A 6 -0.51 -4.83 2.44
N LEU A 7 -1.22 -5.07 1.34
CA LEU A 7 -2.66 -5.33 1.35
C LEU A 7 -2.92 -6.82 1.65
N LYS A 8 -3.66 -7.10 2.72
CA LYS A 8 -3.99 -8.44 3.20
C LYS A 8 -5.49 -8.59 3.44
N ASN A 9 -5.93 -9.84 3.47
CA ASN A 9 -7.29 -10.31 3.76
C ASN A 9 -8.26 -10.06 2.61
N ALA A 10 -8.85 -11.15 2.12
CA ALA A 10 -9.97 -11.09 1.20
C ALA A 10 -10.85 -12.33 1.39
N VAL A 11 -11.75 -12.29 2.38
CA VAL A 11 -12.63 -13.43 2.65
C VAL A 11 -13.75 -13.45 1.60
N LEU A 12 -13.88 -14.55 0.85
CA LEU A 12 -15.01 -14.75 -0.08
C LEU A 12 -16.28 -15.16 0.67
N GLY A 13 -17.31 -14.33 0.61
CA GLY A 13 -18.63 -14.66 1.18
C GLY A 13 -19.46 -15.51 0.22
N GLY A 14 -19.60 -16.82 0.50
CA GLY A 14 -20.52 -17.69 -0.23
C GLY A 14 -21.97 -17.54 0.26
N LEU A 15 -22.89 -17.11 -0.62
CA LEU A 15 -24.33 -17.11 -0.33
C LEU A 15 -24.86 -18.55 -0.43
N LEU A 16 -25.40 -19.13 0.65
CA LEU A 16 -26.12 -20.40 0.60
C LEU A 16 -27.58 -20.24 1.00
N ALA A 17 -28.47 -20.60 0.07
CA ALA A 17 -29.87 -20.91 0.35
C ALA A 17 -30.12 -22.37 0.00
N VAL A 18 -30.05 -23.30 0.97
CA VAL A 18 -30.69 -24.61 0.86
C VAL A 18 -31.15 -25.09 2.23
N VAL A 19 -32.44 -25.43 2.32
CA VAL A 19 -33.08 -26.12 3.45
C VAL A 19 -32.74 -27.61 3.36
N GLY A 20 -32.02 -28.13 4.34
CA GLY A 20 -31.69 -29.55 4.48
C GLY A 20 -30.46 -29.71 5.34
N LEU A 21 -30.56 -30.48 6.44
CA LEU A 21 -29.52 -30.70 7.43
C LEU A 21 -28.29 -31.37 6.80
N LEU A 22 -27.43 -30.58 6.17
CA LEU A 22 -26.09 -30.92 5.74
C LEU A 22 -25.15 -30.23 6.72
N LEU A 23 -24.25 -30.98 7.34
CA LEU A 23 -23.13 -30.40 8.09
C LEU A 23 -22.31 -29.59 7.07
N ALA A 24 -22.59 -28.29 6.95
CA ALA A 24 -21.79 -27.39 6.15
C ALA A 24 -20.43 -27.29 6.82
N THR A 25 -19.40 -27.86 6.19
CA THR A 25 -18.03 -27.46 6.48
C THR A 25 -17.96 -25.95 6.33
N PRO A 26 -17.51 -25.18 7.35
CA PRO A 26 -17.34 -23.74 7.17
C PRO A 26 -16.46 -23.53 5.94
N ALA A 27 -16.89 -22.64 5.04
CA ALA A 27 -16.05 -22.27 3.92
C ALA A 27 -14.73 -21.73 4.50
N GLU A 28 -13.62 -22.38 4.14
CA GLU A 28 -12.29 -21.92 4.50
C GLU A 28 -12.13 -20.47 3.99
N ALA A 29 -11.84 -19.54 4.90
CA ALA A 29 -11.52 -18.19 4.53
C ALA A 29 -10.22 -18.22 3.71
N THR A 30 -10.31 -17.93 2.41
CA THR A 30 -9.13 -17.80 1.56
C THR A 30 -8.51 -16.43 1.83
N THR A 31 -7.24 -16.39 2.23
CA THR A 31 -6.51 -15.13 2.39
C THR A 31 -5.67 -14.88 1.14
N TRP A 32 -5.92 -13.76 0.48
CA TRP A 32 -5.08 -13.26 -0.60
C TRP A 32 -4.12 -12.20 -0.04
N VAL A 33 -2.88 -12.24 -0.51
CA VAL A 33 -1.89 -11.18 -0.26
C VAL A 33 -1.54 -10.58 -1.62
N MET A 34 -2.01 -9.37 -1.85
CA MET A 34 -1.95 -8.73 -3.16
C MET A 34 -0.62 -8.03 -3.40
N VAL A 35 -0.05 -7.47 -2.33
CA VAL A 35 1.22 -6.76 -2.32
C VAL A 35 2.01 -7.20 -1.09
N GLN A 36 3.19 -7.79 -1.30
CA GLN A 36 4.05 -8.32 -0.25
C GLN A 36 5.53 -8.05 -0.55
N GLN A 37 6.40 -8.31 0.43
CA GLN A 37 7.85 -8.21 0.24
C GLN A 37 8.30 -8.94 -1.04
N GLY A 38 9.10 -8.25 -1.86
CA GLY A 38 9.53 -8.70 -3.18
C GLY A 38 8.59 -8.33 -4.33
N HIS A 39 7.39 -7.81 -4.07
CA HIS A 39 6.45 -7.40 -5.12
C HIS A 39 6.97 -6.18 -5.90
N PRO A 40 6.84 -6.14 -7.24
CA PRO A 40 7.32 -5.01 -8.02
C PRO A 40 6.73 -3.67 -7.57
N LEU A 41 7.57 -2.67 -7.43
CA LEU A 41 7.16 -1.30 -7.18
C LEU A 41 8.06 -0.33 -7.92
N SER A 42 7.51 0.85 -8.19
CA SER A 42 8.23 2.03 -8.66
C SER A 42 8.25 3.06 -7.53
N TYR A 43 9.26 3.93 -7.56
CA TYR A 43 9.35 5.05 -6.63
C TYR A 43 9.71 6.34 -7.36
N PHE A 44 9.28 7.44 -6.78
CA PHE A 44 9.61 8.80 -7.19
C PHE A 44 10.18 9.54 -5.98
N LYS A 45 11.38 10.11 -6.15
CA LYS A 45 12.06 10.86 -5.09
C LYS A 45 11.34 12.20 -4.89
N GLY A 46 10.97 12.53 -3.65
CA GLY A 46 10.25 13.77 -3.31
C GLY A 46 11.10 15.03 -3.35
N THR A 47 11.99 15.17 -4.34
CA THR A 47 12.65 16.45 -4.67
C THR A 47 11.63 17.47 -5.19
N GLN A 48 10.46 16.99 -5.63
CA GLN A 48 9.28 17.76 -5.97
C GLN A 48 8.01 16.93 -5.70
N THR A 49 6.85 17.58 -5.63
CA THR A 49 5.55 16.89 -5.57
C THR A 49 5.18 16.38 -6.98
N PRO A 50 4.81 15.10 -7.17
CA PRO A 50 4.30 14.61 -8.44
C PRO A 50 2.94 15.24 -8.76
N VAL A 51 2.48 15.09 -10.01
CA VAL A 51 1.15 15.58 -10.42
C VAL A 51 0.05 14.89 -9.61
N ALA A 52 -1.04 15.60 -9.30
CA ALA A 52 -2.06 15.14 -8.37
C ALA A 52 -2.69 13.77 -8.70
N THR A 53 -2.70 13.38 -9.97
CA THR A 53 -3.26 12.11 -10.47
C THR A 53 -2.33 10.91 -10.25
N TRP A 54 -1.16 11.08 -9.62
CA TRP A 54 -0.18 9.99 -9.48
C TRP A 54 -0.71 8.74 -8.76
N THR A 55 -1.77 8.89 -7.96
CA THR A 55 -2.45 7.81 -7.22
C THR A 55 -3.49 7.07 -8.06
N ASP A 56 -3.82 7.55 -9.24
CA ASP A 56 -4.84 6.94 -10.10
C ASP A 56 -4.29 5.70 -10.82
N VAL A 57 -5.15 4.69 -11.04
CA VAL A 57 -4.81 3.47 -11.82
C VAL A 57 -4.31 3.82 -13.22
N GLY A 58 -4.93 4.80 -13.87
CA GLY A 58 -4.60 5.21 -15.23
C GLY A 58 -3.38 6.12 -15.36
N PHE A 59 -2.71 6.49 -14.26
CA PHE A 59 -1.56 7.39 -14.33
C PHE A 59 -0.34 6.68 -14.92
N ALA A 60 0.16 7.26 -16.02
CA ALA A 60 1.35 6.80 -16.72
C ALA A 60 2.62 7.38 -16.08
N GLU A 61 3.47 6.49 -15.58
CA GLU A 61 4.77 6.85 -15.03
C GLU A 61 5.68 7.45 -16.10
N ASN A 62 6.37 8.53 -15.75
CA ASN A 62 7.38 9.15 -16.58
C ASN A 62 8.79 8.69 -16.14
N GLN A 63 9.83 9.27 -16.76
CA GLN A 63 11.23 8.96 -16.46
C GLN A 63 11.70 9.25 -15.02
N ASP A 64 10.89 9.97 -14.23
CA ASP A 64 11.23 10.30 -12.84
C ASP A 64 10.82 9.17 -11.88
N TRP A 65 9.98 8.23 -12.33
CA TRP A 65 9.66 7.00 -11.62
C TRP A 65 10.69 5.93 -11.94
N THR A 66 11.30 5.38 -10.89
CA THR A 66 12.35 4.36 -10.99
C THR A 66 11.84 3.05 -10.43
N ALA A 67 12.07 1.94 -11.13
CA ALA A 67 11.78 0.61 -10.59
C ALA A 67 12.70 0.32 -9.37
N ALA A 68 12.13 -0.16 -8.27
CA ALA A 68 12.92 -0.56 -7.11
C ALA A 68 13.63 -1.90 -7.34
N ALA A 69 14.81 -2.06 -6.73
CA ALA A 69 15.66 -3.23 -6.92
C ALA A 69 15.01 -4.51 -6.35
N THR A 70 14.35 -4.39 -5.20
CA THR A 70 13.51 -5.42 -4.60
C THR A 70 12.39 -4.74 -3.85
N GLY A 71 11.15 -5.22 -4.03
CA GLY A 71 9.99 -4.65 -3.36
C GLY A 71 10.13 -4.73 -1.85
N PHE A 72 9.84 -3.62 -1.18
CA PHE A 72 9.72 -3.41 0.28
C PHE A 72 11.00 -3.10 1.05
N GLY A 73 11.01 -1.93 1.69
CA GLY A 73 12.16 -1.30 2.36
C GLY A 73 12.78 -0.25 1.44
N ILE A 74 12.24 0.98 1.46
CA ILE A 74 12.88 2.12 0.78
C ILE A 74 13.26 3.16 1.82
N GLY A 75 14.54 3.50 1.83
CA GLY A 75 15.12 4.33 2.86
C GLY A 75 16.55 4.69 2.56
N TYR A 76 17.26 5.24 3.53
CA TYR A 76 18.56 5.87 3.33
C TYR A 76 19.74 5.07 3.91
N GLY A 77 19.57 3.76 4.10
CA GLY A 77 20.66 2.80 4.28
C GLY A 77 21.11 2.58 5.72
N ASP A 78 20.17 2.43 6.65
CA ASP A 78 20.43 2.09 8.07
C ASP A 78 20.48 0.58 8.34
N GLY A 79 20.21 -0.25 7.34
CA GLY A 79 20.54 -1.69 7.34
C GLY A 79 19.35 -2.63 7.09
N ASP A 80 18.14 -2.11 6.91
CA ASP A 80 16.95 -2.91 6.59
C ASP A 80 16.32 -2.58 5.20
N ASP A 81 16.91 -1.62 4.48
CA ASP A 81 16.46 -1.18 3.16
C ASP A 81 16.81 -2.14 2.03
N ALA A 82 15.77 -2.57 1.32
CA ALA A 82 15.90 -3.27 0.04
C ALA A 82 16.34 -2.33 -1.10
N THR A 83 15.86 -1.09 -1.09
CA THR A 83 16.25 -0.03 -2.01
C THR A 83 16.82 1.15 -1.22
N VAL A 84 18.14 1.31 -1.31
CA VAL A 84 18.86 2.38 -0.61
C VAL A 84 18.90 3.65 -1.46
N LEU A 85 18.38 4.73 -0.90
CA LEU A 85 18.38 6.10 -1.41
C LEU A 85 19.46 6.92 -0.70
N SER A 86 20.70 6.78 -1.17
CA SER A 86 21.86 7.43 -0.55
C SER A 86 21.87 8.95 -0.60
N ASP A 87 20.98 9.55 -1.40
CA ASP A 87 20.82 11.00 -1.55
C ASP A 87 19.61 11.56 -0.78
N MET A 88 18.84 10.73 -0.08
CA MET A 88 17.66 11.18 0.66
C MET A 88 18.05 11.98 1.90
N LEU A 89 19.05 11.51 2.66
CA LEU A 89 19.49 12.18 3.88
C LEU A 89 19.99 13.61 3.59
N GLY A 90 19.23 14.61 4.04
CA GLY A 90 19.50 16.03 3.76
C GLY A 90 19.11 16.48 2.34
N GLY A 91 18.53 15.61 1.51
CA GLY A 91 18.10 15.91 0.14
C GLY A 91 16.59 16.12 0.00
N TYR A 92 15.78 15.17 0.47
CA TYR A 92 14.31 15.23 0.41
C TYR A 92 13.67 14.43 1.55
N LEU A 93 12.43 14.78 1.90
CA LEU A 93 11.72 14.21 3.05
C LEU A 93 10.76 13.08 2.64
N THR A 94 10.20 13.15 1.44
CA THR A 94 9.16 12.22 0.98
C THR A 94 9.68 11.29 -0.11
N VAL A 95 9.21 10.04 -0.10
CA VAL A 95 9.32 9.13 -1.24
C VAL A 95 7.91 8.71 -1.61
N TYR A 96 7.58 8.83 -2.89
CA TYR A 96 6.31 8.33 -3.43
C TYR A 96 6.55 6.93 -3.97
N VAL A 97 5.63 6.02 -3.69
CA VAL A 97 5.74 4.61 -4.08
C VAL A 97 4.46 4.20 -4.77
N ARG A 98 4.58 3.42 -5.85
CA ARG A 98 3.44 2.83 -6.57
C ARG A 98 3.68 1.35 -6.81
N SER A 99 2.63 0.56 -6.66
CA SER A 99 2.71 -0.88 -6.83
C SER A 99 1.39 -1.42 -7.39
N HIS A 100 1.45 -1.98 -8.60
CA HIS A 100 0.28 -2.53 -9.26
C HIS A 100 0.04 -3.98 -8.85
N PHE A 101 -1.23 -4.36 -8.72
CA PHE A 101 -1.66 -5.74 -8.56
C PHE A 101 -2.94 -6.01 -9.33
N THR A 102 -3.13 -7.25 -9.79
CA THR A 102 -4.28 -7.64 -10.59
C THR A 102 -5.20 -8.55 -9.80
N MET A 103 -6.51 -8.28 -9.89
CA MET A 103 -7.56 -9.12 -9.31
C MET A 103 -8.42 -9.72 -10.42
N GLY A 104 -8.86 -10.97 -10.25
CA GLY A 104 -9.87 -11.58 -11.11
C GLY A 104 -11.29 -11.15 -10.76
N SER A 105 -12.27 -11.93 -11.19
CA SER A 105 -13.70 -11.71 -10.90
C SER A 105 -14.03 -11.74 -9.40
N GLU A 106 -13.17 -12.39 -8.60
CA GLU A 106 -13.27 -12.50 -7.15
C GLU A 106 -13.12 -11.17 -6.41
N ALA A 107 -12.65 -10.10 -7.07
CA ALA A 107 -12.61 -8.75 -6.49
C ALA A 107 -13.97 -8.35 -5.87
N SER A 108 -15.07 -8.69 -6.54
CA SER A 108 -16.44 -8.38 -6.11
C SER A 108 -16.94 -9.19 -4.91
N SER A 109 -16.26 -10.30 -4.59
CA SER A 109 -16.60 -11.19 -3.49
C SER A 109 -15.75 -10.99 -2.24
N VAL A 110 -14.79 -10.07 -2.28
CA VAL A 110 -13.94 -9.71 -1.15
C VAL A 110 -14.79 -9.04 -0.06
N THR A 111 -14.79 -9.61 1.15
CA THR A 111 -15.61 -9.08 2.27
C THR A 111 -14.82 -8.35 3.34
N SER A 112 -13.49 -8.47 3.35
CA SER A 112 -12.58 -7.72 4.21
C SER A 112 -11.34 -7.34 3.42
N LEU A 113 -10.71 -6.23 3.78
CA LEU A 113 -9.45 -5.77 3.22
C LEU A 113 -8.71 -4.98 4.29
N GLU A 114 -7.42 -5.22 4.41
CA GLU A 114 -6.54 -4.58 5.37
C GLU A 114 -5.27 -4.10 4.69
N LEU A 115 -4.76 -2.97 5.16
CA LEU A 115 -3.42 -2.51 4.88
C LEU A 115 -2.55 -2.73 6.13
N GLU A 116 -1.42 -3.40 5.99
CA GLU A 116 -0.39 -3.53 7.02
C GLU A 116 0.78 -2.60 6.67
N ALA A 117 1.08 -1.61 7.52
CA ALA A 117 2.15 -0.64 7.29
C ALA A 117 3.23 -0.68 8.40
N ILE A 118 4.51 -0.72 8.01
CA ILE A 118 5.68 -0.40 8.83
C ILE A 118 6.28 0.86 8.20
N PHE A 119 6.46 1.90 9.01
CA PHE A 119 6.85 3.21 8.49
C PHE A 119 7.62 4.01 9.54
N ASP A 120 8.14 5.12 9.07
CA ASP A 120 8.93 6.11 9.75
C ASP A 120 8.91 7.33 8.79
N ASP A 121 8.83 8.56 9.25
CA ASP A 121 8.07 8.93 10.43
C ASP A 121 6.57 8.82 10.16
N GLY A 122 6.11 8.94 8.91
CA GLY A 122 4.69 8.98 8.57
C GLY A 122 4.40 8.57 7.14
N PHE A 123 3.13 8.31 6.84
CA PHE A 123 2.71 7.91 5.50
C PHE A 123 1.27 8.32 5.19
N VAL A 124 0.96 8.34 3.89
CA VAL A 124 -0.40 8.32 3.35
C VAL A 124 -0.45 7.23 2.28
N ALA A 125 -1.45 6.36 2.36
CA ALA A 125 -1.68 5.29 1.39
C ALA A 125 -2.96 5.53 0.60
N TYR A 126 -2.91 5.19 -0.68
CA TYR A 126 -4.02 5.31 -1.60
C TYR A 126 -4.29 3.95 -2.25
N LEU A 127 -5.54 3.71 -2.63
CA LEU A 127 -5.96 2.60 -3.48
C LEU A 127 -6.85 3.17 -4.58
N ASN A 128 -6.45 3.00 -5.83
CA ASN A 128 -7.19 3.46 -7.00
C ASN A 128 -7.62 4.94 -6.90
N GLY A 129 -6.69 5.82 -6.50
CA GLY A 129 -6.93 7.25 -6.32
C GLY A 129 -7.59 7.66 -4.99
N THR A 130 -8.09 6.70 -4.19
CA THR A 130 -8.76 6.99 -2.91
C THR A 130 -7.80 6.84 -1.74
N GLU A 131 -7.69 7.83 -0.87
CA GLU A 131 -6.92 7.71 0.39
C GLU A 131 -7.56 6.64 1.29
N ILE A 132 -6.78 5.62 1.67
CA ILE A 132 -7.24 4.49 2.48
C ILE A 132 -6.66 4.48 3.89
N ALA A 133 -5.51 5.12 4.11
CA ALA A 133 -4.88 5.22 5.41
C ALA A 133 -3.91 6.40 5.47
N ARG A 134 -3.75 6.94 6.67
CA ARG A 134 -2.84 8.03 7.01
C ARG A 134 -2.34 7.81 8.42
N SER A 135 -1.04 7.98 8.65
CA SER A 135 -0.47 7.96 10.00
C SER A 135 0.67 8.97 10.12
N ASN A 136 0.67 9.67 11.26
CA ASN A 136 1.71 10.61 11.67
C ASN A 136 2.09 11.70 10.64
N VAL A 137 1.12 12.24 9.90
CA VAL A 137 1.31 13.38 8.97
C VAL A 137 0.20 14.42 9.16
N PRO A 138 0.41 15.70 8.76
CA PRO A 138 -0.62 16.74 8.84
C PRO A 138 -1.88 16.36 8.06
N SER A 139 -3.05 16.91 8.42
CA SER A 139 -4.29 16.69 7.68
C SER A 139 -4.33 17.48 6.36
N GLY A 140 -5.05 16.97 5.37
CA GLY A 140 -5.27 17.65 4.09
C GLY A 140 -4.23 17.32 3.02
N PRO A 141 -4.21 18.08 1.91
CA PRO A 141 -3.24 17.91 0.84
C PRO A 141 -1.82 18.17 1.34
N LEU A 142 -0.89 17.32 0.92
CA LEU A 142 0.53 17.39 1.30
C LEU A 142 1.40 17.69 0.08
N GLN A 143 2.50 18.39 0.33
CA GLN A 143 3.62 18.58 -0.59
C GLN A 143 4.79 17.66 -0.21
N ALA A 144 5.71 17.43 -1.14
CA ALA A 144 6.90 16.59 -0.90
C ALA A 144 7.84 17.15 0.19
N SER A 145 7.69 18.42 0.54
CA SER A 145 8.46 19.11 1.59
C SER A 145 7.79 19.09 2.96
N ASP A 146 6.56 18.57 3.07
CA ASP A 146 5.87 18.53 4.35
C ASP A 146 6.44 17.43 5.23
N ALA A 147 6.79 17.78 6.47
CA ALA A 147 7.30 16.83 7.44
C ALA A 147 6.16 16.03 8.09
N ALA A 148 6.51 14.87 8.64
CA ALA A 148 5.65 14.13 9.55
C ALA A 148 5.30 14.99 10.79
N SER A 149 4.19 14.65 11.44
CA SER A 149 3.67 15.36 12.62
C SER A 149 4.50 15.09 13.90
N GLY A 150 5.35 14.09 13.89
CA GLY A 150 6.21 13.66 15.00
C GLY A 150 7.15 12.55 14.54
N GLY A 151 7.98 12.03 15.45
CA GLY A 151 8.83 10.87 15.16
C GLY A 151 8.07 9.54 15.27
N HIS A 152 8.40 8.58 14.42
CA HIS A 152 7.95 7.18 14.53
C HIS A 152 8.99 6.28 13.88
N GLU A 153 9.35 5.18 14.54
CA GLU A 153 10.41 4.32 14.05
C GLU A 153 9.83 3.06 13.40
N ALA A 154 10.44 2.59 12.31
CA ALA A 154 10.03 1.34 11.69
C ALA A 154 10.13 0.14 12.66
N SER A 155 11.03 0.23 13.64
CA SER A 155 11.21 -0.77 14.70
C SER A 155 10.01 -0.91 15.64
N ASP A 156 9.07 0.04 15.64
CA ASP A 156 7.80 -0.06 16.38
C ASP A 156 6.85 -1.12 15.79
N GLY A 157 7.17 -1.64 14.61
CA GLY A 157 6.49 -2.77 13.99
C GLY A 157 5.31 -2.37 13.11
N ALA A 158 4.54 -3.38 12.71
CA ALA A 158 3.46 -3.22 11.75
C ALA A 158 2.17 -2.70 12.39
N GLN A 159 1.53 -1.74 11.73
CA GLN A 159 0.19 -1.24 12.05
C GLN A 159 -0.80 -1.69 11.00
N THR A 160 -2.01 -2.09 11.42
CA THR A 160 -3.07 -2.56 10.53
C THR A 160 -4.18 -1.52 10.40
N PHE A 161 -4.61 -1.28 9.17
CA PHE A 161 -5.68 -0.34 8.80
C PHE A 161 -6.76 -1.11 8.04
N VAL A 162 -8.01 -0.97 8.46
CA VAL A 162 -9.15 -1.57 7.74
C VAL A 162 -9.47 -0.72 6.52
N VAL A 163 -9.55 -1.36 5.36
CA VAL A 163 -9.82 -0.72 4.06
C VAL A 163 -11.17 -1.20 3.53
N SER A 164 -11.88 -0.32 2.84
CA SER A 164 -13.12 -0.72 2.18
C SER A 164 -12.82 -1.64 0.99
N PRO A 165 -13.30 -2.89 0.97
CA PRO A 165 -13.05 -3.81 -0.15
C PRO A 165 -13.76 -3.38 -1.43
N SER A 166 -14.77 -2.50 -1.33
CA SER A 166 -15.47 -1.94 -2.51
C SER A 166 -14.60 -1.07 -3.42
N LEU A 167 -13.39 -0.70 -2.97
CA LEU A 167 -12.40 0.01 -3.78
C LEU A 167 -11.67 -0.92 -4.75
N LEU A 168 -11.69 -2.24 -4.52
CA LEU A 168 -11.10 -3.22 -5.42
C LEU A 168 -11.91 -3.33 -6.70
N VAL A 169 -11.21 -3.38 -7.83
CA VAL A 169 -11.82 -3.64 -9.14
C VAL A 169 -11.27 -4.92 -9.74
N GLN A 170 -12.09 -5.58 -10.57
CA GLN A 170 -11.58 -6.62 -11.45
C GLN A 170 -10.59 -5.99 -12.44
N GLY A 171 -9.42 -6.59 -12.59
CA GLY A 171 -8.33 -6.05 -13.39
C GLY A 171 -7.28 -5.36 -12.53
N ASP A 172 -6.73 -4.27 -13.06
CA ASP A 172 -5.59 -3.56 -12.47
C ASP A 172 -6.02 -2.68 -11.29
N ASN A 173 -5.23 -2.73 -10.22
CA ASN A 173 -5.36 -1.92 -9.02
C ASN A 173 -3.97 -1.37 -8.66
N VAL A 174 -3.91 -0.18 -8.06
CA VAL A 174 -2.66 0.47 -7.63
C VAL A 174 -2.82 1.13 -6.27
#